data_AF-A0A502YED8-F1
#
_entry.id   AF-A0A502YED8-F1
#
_cell.length_a   1.000
_cell.length_b   1.000
_cell.length_c   1.000
_cell.angle_alpha   90.00
_cell.angle_beta   90.00
_cell.angle_gamma   90.00
#
_symmetry.space_group_name_H-M   'P 1'
#
loop_
_entity.id
_entity.type
_entity.pdbx_description
1 polymer ?
#
loop_
_entity_poly.entity_id
_entity_poly.type
_entity_poly.pdbx_seq_one_letter_code
_entity_poly.pdbx_strand_id
1 'polypeptide(L)'
;MQPPEKREPVADQATGSSGDYSSSSVHENNGNLTDFQQKLNTIELLSNSLADLAEQVRQAASESDTAERTSVSRALDAGQMLVEAKASCEHGQWLPFLDRAGIHERRARRLMQIARSGLNSDIVSDLGGIGAALAFTSKWQLPSFDQALFIYDPEDGETPVGRGVGYVWEDHQHRGFYHAGMIVTDHDGEEECIASRRPMLPFVDVEGDRPINIIVHFLTRRFTLPIADWRFGSVDRQIPIIVLAPFINGNTFREGAAA
;
A
#
# COMPACT_ATOMS: atom_id res chain seq x y z
N MET A 1 -67.16 -22.60 -23.96
CA MET A 1 -65.91 -21.86 -23.74
C MET A 1 -65.62 -21.03 -24.98
N GLN A 2 -65.45 -19.72 -24.79
CA GLN A 2 -65.38 -18.66 -25.81
C GLN A 2 -64.03 -18.60 -26.54
N PRO A 3 -64.00 -18.10 -27.79
CA PRO A 3 -62.83 -17.47 -28.40
C PRO A 3 -62.93 -15.92 -28.33
N PRO A 4 -61.81 -15.21 -28.52
CA PRO A 4 -61.86 -13.99 -29.35
C PRO A 4 -60.67 -13.95 -30.33
N GLU A 5 -60.81 -13.59 -31.61
CA GLU A 5 -61.36 -12.41 -32.31
C GLU A 5 -60.22 -11.51 -32.84
N LYS A 6 -60.09 -11.46 -34.17
CA LYS A 6 -59.20 -10.56 -34.94
C LYS A 6 -59.83 -9.18 -35.04
N ARG A 7 -59.01 -8.11 -35.01
CA ARG A 7 -59.39 -6.77 -35.48
C ARG A 7 -58.27 -6.10 -36.28
N GLU A 8 -58.57 -5.77 -37.53
CA GLU A 8 -58.00 -4.65 -38.29
C GLU A 8 -58.73 -3.35 -37.91
N PRO A 9 -58.11 -2.19 -38.17
CA PRO A 9 -58.82 -1.11 -38.90
C PRO A 9 -57.87 -0.22 -39.75
N VAL A 10 -58.27 0.72 -40.61
CA VAL A 10 -59.46 1.17 -41.38
C VAL A 10 -58.90 2.28 -42.31
N ALA A 11 -59.49 2.45 -43.50
CA ALA A 11 -59.09 3.40 -44.52
C ALA A 11 -59.74 4.81 -44.41
N ASP A 12 -59.17 5.72 -45.22
CA ASP A 12 -59.78 6.80 -46.01
C ASP A 12 -59.88 8.28 -45.53
N GLN A 13 -59.03 9.10 -46.18
CA GLN A 13 -59.29 10.24 -47.08
C GLN A 13 -60.16 11.46 -46.68
N ALA A 14 -59.44 12.59 -46.60
CA ALA A 14 -59.55 13.83 -47.39
C ALA A 14 -60.86 14.67 -47.45
N THR A 15 -60.70 15.98 -47.16
CA THR A 15 -61.26 17.23 -47.77
C THR A 15 -61.08 18.34 -46.72
N GLY A 16 -60.75 19.62 -46.93
CA GLY A 16 -60.47 20.50 -48.06
C GLY A 16 -60.62 21.97 -47.58
N SER A 17 -59.76 22.89 -48.07
CA SER A 17 -59.92 24.36 -48.16
C SER A 17 -59.91 25.25 -46.89
N SER A 18 -58.93 26.15 -46.78
CA SER A 18 -59.05 27.59 -47.13
C SER A 18 -57.85 28.38 -46.59
N GLY A 19 -57.44 29.44 -47.30
CA GLY A 19 -56.23 30.21 -47.03
C GLY A 19 -56.26 31.06 -45.77
N ASP A 20 -55.07 31.48 -45.32
CA ASP A 20 -54.73 32.89 -45.17
C ASP A 20 -53.22 33.05 -44.94
N TYR A 21 -52.60 33.82 -45.83
CA TYR A 21 -51.26 34.36 -45.65
C TYR A 21 -51.32 35.42 -44.53
N SER A 22 -50.63 35.19 -43.42
CA SER A 22 -50.25 36.26 -42.51
C SER A 22 -48.84 36.05 -42.01
N SER A 23 -48.03 37.04 -42.37
CA SER A 23 -46.65 37.27 -42.00
C SER A 23 -46.43 37.08 -40.50
N SER A 24 -45.76 36.00 -40.09
CA SER A 24 -45.08 35.96 -38.79
C SER A 24 -43.60 36.19 -39.04
N SER A 25 -43.15 37.39 -38.68
CA SER A 25 -41.76 37.80 -38.61
C SER A 25 -40.88 36.67 -38.04
N VAL A 26 -39.87 36.27 -38.80
CA VAL A 26 -38.72 35.57 -38.27
C VAL A 26 -38.05 36.54 -37.30
N HIS A 27 -38.42 36.49 -36.02
CA HIS A 27 -37.53 36.95 -34.97
C HIS A 27 -36.40 35.92 -34.95
N GLU A 28 -35.33 36.22 -35.68
CA GLU A 28 -34.05 35.54 -35.53
C GLU A 28 -33.71 35.54 -34.05
N ASN A 29 -33.78 34.37 -33.44
CA ASN A 29 -33.49 34.14 -32.04
C ASN A 29 -31.97 34.18 -31.83
N ASN A 30 -31.34 35.31 -32.14
CA ASN A 30 -29.90 35.57 -32.04
C ASN A 30 -29.40 35.58 -30.58
N GLY A 31 -30.31 35.48 -29.59
CA GLY A 31 -29.99 35.34 -28.18
C GLY A 31 -29.59 33.93 -27.74
N ASN A 32 -29.83 32.89 -28.56
CA ASN A 32 -29.55 31.50 -28.18
C ASN A 32 -28.16 31.02 -28.66
N LEU A 33 -27.71 31.47 -29.84
CA LEU A 33 -26.39 31.11 -30.38
C LEU A 33 -25.23 31.63 -29.52
N THR A 34 -25.38 32.81 -28.93
CA THR A 34 -24.37 33.42 -28.06
C THR A 34 -24.25 32.70 -26.71
N ASP A 35 -25.36 32.23 -26.13
CA ASP A 35 -25.34 31.45 -24.88
C ASP A 35 -24.72 30.05 -25.08
N PHE A 36 -25.02 29.38 -26.19
CA PHE A 36 -24.36 28.10 -26.53
C PHE A 36 -22.87 28.26 -26.81
N GLN A 37 -22.45 29.30 -27.53
CA GLN A 37 -21.04 29.59 -27.78
C GLN A 37 -20.30 29.96 -26.48
N GLN A 38 -20.92 30.72 -25.58
CA GLN A 38 -20.36 31.02 -24.27
C GLN A 38 -20.23 29.78 -23.39
N LYS A 39 -21.22 28.87 -23.40
CA LYS A 39 -21.12 27.59 -22.69
C LYS A 39 -20.03 26.69 -23.25
N LEU A 40 -19.89 26.57 -24.57
CA LEU A 40 -18.82 25.80 -25.21
C LEU A 40 -17.43 26.36 -24.87
N ASN A 41 -17.24 27.67 -24.99
CA ASN A 41 -15.99 28.33 -24.60
C ASN A 41 -15.67 28.14 -23.11
N THR A 42 -16.68 28.18 -22.24
CA THR A 42 -16.50 27.98 -20.80
C THR A 42 -16.11 26.52 -20.50
N ILE A 43 -16.72 25.55 -21.18
CA ILE A 43 -16.37 24.13 -21.04
C ILE A 43 -14.93 23.88 -21.51
N GLU A 44 -14.52 24.43 -22.64
CA GLU A 44 -13.15 24.31 -23.14
C GLU A 44 -12.13 24.99 -22.20
N LEU A 45 -12.42 26.18 -21.69
CA LEU A 45 -11.57 26.88 -20.71
C LEU A 45 -11.46 26.12 -19.39
N LEU A 46 -12.56 25.55 -18.89
CA LEU A 46 -12.54 24.70 -17.69
C LEU A 46 -11.77 23.41 -17.95
N SER A 47 -11.93 22.79 -19.11
CA SER A 47 -11.18 21.59 -19.50
C SER A 47 -9.67 21.86 -19.56
N ASN A 48 -9.27 22.98 -20.15
CA ASN A 48 -7.86 23.38 -20.22
C ASN A 48 -7.31 23.72 -18.82
N SER A 49 -8.07 24.45 -18.00
CA SER A 49 -7.70 24.77 -16.62
C SER A 49 -7.58 23.53 -15.72
N LEU A 50 -8.48 22.55 -15.89
CA LEU A 50 -8.42 21.28 -15.17
C LEU A 50 -7.24 20.42 -15.63
N ALA A 51 -6.89 20.44 -16.92
CA ALA A 51 -5.71 19.77 -17.44
C ALA A 51 -4.41 20.39 -16.89
N ASP A 52 -4.33 21.73 -16.87
CA ASP A 52 -3.21 22.47 -16.30
C ASP A 52 -3.09 22.24 -14.79
N LEU A 53 -4.22 22.20 -14.07
CA LEU A 53 -4.25 21.89 -12.64
C LEU A 53 -3.82 20.45 -12.38
N ALA A 54 -4.27 19.49 -13.20
CA ALA A 54 -3.85 18.10 -13.08
C ALA A 54 -2.34 17.93 -13.28
N GLU A 55 -1.73 18.67 -14.22
CA GLU A 55 -0.27 18.68 -14.38
C GLU A 55 0.44 19.31 -13.18
N GLN A 56 -0.06 20.43 -12.66
CA GLN A 56 0.50 21.05 -11.44
C GLN A 56 0.41 20.12 -10.23
N VAL A 57 -0.71 19.42 -10.06
CA VAL A 57 -0.89 18.42 -8.98
C VAL A 57 0.08 17.26 -9.17
N ARG A 58 0.23 16.72 -10.39
CA ARG A 58 1.21 15.65 -10.68
C ARG A 58 2.63 16.09 -10.33
N GLN A 59 3.02 17.29 -10.74
CA GLN A 59 4.35 17.83 -10.47
C GLN A 59 4.58 18.00 -8.96
N ALA A 60 3.64 18.65 -8.26
CA ALA A 60 3.74 18.87 -6.82
C ALA A 60 3.77 17.55 -6.02
N ALA A 61 2.97 16.56 -6.42
CA ALA A 61 2.96 15.23 -5.79
C ALA A 61 4.31 14.51 -6.00
N SER A 62 4.83 14.50 -7.23
CA SER A 62 6.13 13.88 -7.56
C SER A 62 7.30 14.53 -6.80
N GLU A 63 7.29 15.86 -6.69
CA GLU A 63 8.27 16.62 -5.90
C GLU A 63 8.19 16.27 -4.40
N SER A 64 6.97 16.19 -3.86
CA SER A 64 6.72 15.77 -2.47
C SER A 64 7.26 14.36 -2.20
N ASP A 65 6.92 13.39 -3.05
CA ASP A 65 7.37 12.00 -2.91
C ASP A 65 8.89 11.88 -2.97
N THR A 66 9.52 12.63 -3.88
CA THR A 66 10.99 12.65 -4.02
C THR A 66 11.66 13.25 -2.79
N ALA A 67 11.11 14.35 -2.27
CA ALA A 67 11.61 14.99 -1.05
C ALA A 67 11.47 14.08 0.17
N GLU A 68 10.34 13.37 0.30
CA GLU A 68 10.10 12.42 1.38
C GLU A 68 11.09 11.25 1.33
N ARG A 69 11.20 10.55 0.18
CA ARG A 69 12.15 9.44 0.00
C ARG A 69 13.58 9.86 0.29
N THR A 70 13.98 11.05 -0.18
CA THR A 70 15.30 11.61 0.10
C THR A 70 15.48 11.86 1.60
N SER A 71 14.49 12.48 2.26
CA SER A 71 14.53 12.76 3.70
C SER A 71 14.66 11.49 4.53
N VAL A 72 13.86 10.46 4.21
CA VAL A 72 13.90 9.15 4.87
C VAL A 72 15.25 8.47 4.66
N SER A 73 15.75 8.42 3.42
CA SER A 73 17.04 7.81 3.12
C SER A 73 18.18 8.49 3.90
N ARG A 74 18.20 9.84 3.95
CA ARG A 74 19.20 10.60 4.73
C ARG A 74 19.07 10.38 6.24
N ALA A 75 17.85 10.19 6.74
CA ALA A 75 17.63 9.88 8.15
C ALA A 75 18.18 8.50 8.52
N LEU A 76 18.00 7.49 7.66
CA LEU A 76 18.58 6.16 7.83
C LEU A 76 20.11 6.20 7.77
N ASP A 77 20.70 6.91 6.81
CA ASP A 77 22.15 7.09 6.69
C ASP A 77 22.74 7.74 7.95
N ALA A 78 22.12 8.84 8.41
CA ALA A 78 22.53 9.50 9.64
C ALA A 78 22.41 8.56 10.85
N GLY A 79 21.35 7.75 10.92
CA GLY A 79 21.18 6.73 11.95
C GLY A 79 22.31 5.70 11.96
N GLN A 80 22.73 5.22 10.78
CA GLN A 80 23.82 4.27 10.63
C GLN A 80 25.16 4.88 11.07
N MET A 81 25.48 6.09 10.60
CA MET A 81 26.68 6.83 11.02
C MET A 81 26.72 7.06 12.53
N LEU A 82 25.56 7.32 13.16
CA LEU A 82 25.46 7.47 14.61
C LEU A 82 25.68 6.14 15.35
N VAL A 83 25.24 5.01 14.79
CA VAL A 83 25.51 3.67 15.36
C VAL A 83 27.01 3.38 15.35
N GLU A 84 27.67 3.61 14.22
CA GLU A 84 29.12 3.41 14.05
C GLU A 84 29.94 4.35 14.95
N ALA A 85 29.58 5.65 14.97
CA ALA A 85 30.22 6.63 15.83
C ALA A 85 30.07 6.25 17.31
N LYS A 86 28.89 5.82 17.74
CA LYS A 86 28.67 5.41 19.13
C LYS A 86 29.46 4.16 19.52
N ALA A 87 29.62 3.20 18.60
CA ALA A 87 30.45 2.01 18.83
C ALA A 87 31.95 2.35 18.97
N SER A 88 32.38 3.45 18.33
CA SER A 88 33.77 3.92 18.35
C SER A 88 34.06 4.94 19.45
N CYS A 89 33.03 5.43 20.15
CA CYS A 89 33.19 6.45 21.19
C CYS A 89 33.68 5.84 22.51
N GLU A 90 34.73 6.41 23.06
CA GLU A 90 35.13 6.18 24.45
C GLU A 90 34.09 6.74 25.45
N HIS A 91 34.20 6.30 26.70
CA HIS A 91 33.31 6.76 27.76
C HIS A 91 33.34 8.29 27.90
N GLY A 92 32.17 8.93 27.94
CA GLY A 92 32.04 10.38 28.05
C GLY A 92 32.18 11.18 26.75
N GLN A 93 32.64 10.58 25.64
CA GLN A 93 32.85 11.30 24.36
C GLN A 93 31.58 11.45 23.52
N TRP A 94 30.50 10.73 23.88
CA TRP A 94 29.27 10.70 23.09
C TRP A 94 28.57 12.07 23.04
N LEU A 95 28.37 12.75 24.18
CA LEU A 95 27.70 14.06 24.20
C LEU A 95 28.49 15.14 23.45
N PRO A 96 29.82 15.30 23.66
CA PRO A 96 30.62 16.21 22.84
C PRO A 96 30.56 15.92 21.33
N PHE A 97 30.48 14.64 20.94
CA PHE A 97 30.31 14.27 19.54
C PHE A 97 28.95 14.73 19.00
N LEU A 98 27.87 14.52 19.75
CA LEU A 98 26.53 14.95 19.35
C LEU A 98 26.42 16.48 19.20
N ASP A 99 27.05 17.23 20.10
CA ASP A 99 27.10 18.69 20.04
C ASP A 99 27.82 19.15 18.77
N ARG A 100 28.95 18.52 18.41
CA ARG A 100 29.65 18.80 17.13
C ARG A 100 28.82 18.44 15.91
N ALA A 101 28.03 17.37 15.98
CA ALA A 101 27.15 16.94 14.90
C ALA A 101 25.85 17.78 14.82
N GLY A 102 25.62 18.71 15.75
CA GLY A 102 24.44 19.57 15.77
C GLY A 102 23.12 18.81 15.99
N ILE A 103 23.17 17.65 16.66
CA ILE A 103 22.02 16.78 16.86
C ILE A 103 21.75 16.53 18.35
N HIS A 104 20.51 16.76 18.76
CA HIS A 104 20.08 16.43 20.12
C HIS A 104 20.06 14.91 20.35
N GLU A 105 20.42 14.48 21.57
CA GLU A 105 20.48 13.06 21.94
C GLU A 105 19.18 12.29 21.68
N ARG A 106 18.02 12.89 21.97
CA ARG A 106 16.71 12.28 21.67
C ARG A 106 16.54 11.97 20.18
N ARG A 107 16.97 12.89 19.31
CA ARG A 107 16.91 12.70 17.85
C ARG A 107 17.91 11.65 17.41
N ALA A 108 19.14 11.69 17.93
CA ALA A 108 20.16 10.69 17.64
C ALA A 108 19.68 9.27 17.99
N ARG A 109 19.11 9.08 19.19
CA ARG A 109 18.55 7.79 19.64
C ARG A 109 17.46 7.27 18.70
N ARG A 110 16.56 8.14 18.22
CA ARG A 110 15.49 7.77 17.27
C ARG A 110 16.07 7.35 15.91
N LEU A 111 17.03 8.11 15.38
CA LEU A 111 17.71 7.76 14.12
C LEU A 111 18.46 6.44 14.22
N MET A 112 19.16 6.21 15.34
CA MET A 112 19.83 4.94 15.60
C MET A 112 18.85 3.77 15.74
N GLN A 113 17.70 3.98 16.39
CA GLN A 113 16.68 2.96 16.54
C GLN A 113 16.11 2.53 15.18
N ILE A 114 15.82 3.49 14.30
CA ILE A 114 15.31 3.15 12.96
C ILE A 114 16.40 2.50 12.10
N ALA A 115 17.65 2.95 12.14
CA ALA A 115 18.75 2.29 11.41
C ALA A 115 18.94 0.83 11.85
N ARG A 116 18.89 0.56 13.15
CA ARG A 116 18.98 -0.81 13.71
C ARG A 116 17.78 -1.70 13.40
N SER A 117 16.66 -1.13 12.97
CA SER A 117 15.47 -1.91 12.65
C SER A 117 15.56 -2.67 11.34
N GLY A 118 16.56 -2.34 10.50
CA GLY A 118 16.76 -2.95 9.18
C GLY A 118 15.66 -2.63 8.17
N LEU A 119 14.79 -1.66 8.43
CA LEU A 119 13.80 -1.18 7.47
C LEU A 119 14.51 -0.32 6.41
N ASN A 120 14.22 -0.58 5.13
CA ASN A 120 14.71 0.23 4.02
C ASN A 120 13.89 1.52 3.87
N SER A 121 14.35 2.44 3.01
CA SER A 121 13.68 3.73 2.82
C SER A 121 12.24 3.59 2.34
N ASP A 122 11.98 2.64 1.44
CA ASP A 122 10.65 2.47 0.85
C ASP A 122 9.65 2.02 1.91
N ILE A 123 10.00 1.01 2.71
CA ILE A 123 9.16 0.54 3.83
C ILE A 123 8.92 1.66 4.85
N VAL A 124 9.93 2.48 5.15
CA VAL A 124 9.76 3.59 6.09
C VAL A 124 8.81 4.64 5.53
N SER A 125 8.87 4.95 4.24
CA SER A 125 7.90 5.83 3.57
C SER A 125 6.50 5.22 3.56
N ASP A 126 6.37 3.94 3.19
CA ASP A 126 5.08 3.22 3.15
C ASP A 126 4.41 3.15 4.54
N LEU A 127 5.20 3.16 5.60
CA LEU A 127 4.71 3.24 6.98
C LEU A 127 4.18 4.63 7.37
N GLY A 128 4.49 5.68 6.60
CA GLY A 128 4.19 7.08 6.96
C GLY A 128 5.37 7.81 7.61
N GLY A 129 6.60 7.44 7.23
CA GLY A 129 7.85 8.08 7.64
C GLY A 129 8.39 7.63 9.00
N ILE A 130 9.44 8.33 9.47
CA ILE A 130 10.25 7.93 10.64
C ILE A 130 9.41 7.75 11.93
N GLY A 131 8.39 8.59 12.13
CA GLY A 131 7.53 8.52 13.31
C GLY A 131 6.74 7.22 13.37
N ALA A 132 6.07 6.88 12.27
CA ALA A 132 5.27 5.68 12.15
C ALA A 132 6.15 4.42 12.12
N ALA A 133 7.31 4.48 11.46
CA ALA A 133 8.25 3.37 11.47
C ALA A 133 8.80 3.06 12.89
N LEU A 134 9.03 4.06 13.73
CA LEU A 134 9.39 3.84 15.14
C LEU A 134 8.24 3.18 15.93
N ALA A 135 7.00 3.54 15.64
CA ALA A 135 5.83 2.88 16.24
C ALA A 135 5.71 1.42 15.77
N PHE A 136 5.93 1.16 14.48
CA PHE A 136 5.96 -0.18 13.91
C PHE A 136 7.03 -1.05 14.58
N THR A 137 8.27 -0.57 14.67
CA THR A 137 9.39 -1.34 15.27
C THR A 137 9.18 -1.66 16.74
N SER A 138 8.34 -0.89 17.44
CA SER A 138 7.96 -1.20 18.82
C SER A 138 6.97 -2.38 18.89
N LYS A 139 6.09 -2.52 17.88
CA LYS A 139 5.10 -3.59 17.78
C LYS A 139 5.66 -4.86 17.13
N TRP A 140 6.54 -4.71 16.15
CA TRP A 140 7.25 -5.81 15.49
C TRP A 140 8.23 -6.45 16.47
N GLN A 141 7.78 -7.51 17.13
CA GLN A 141 8.58 -8.32 18.04
C GLN A 141 8.62 -9.74 17.50
N LEU A 142 9.83 -10.27 17.32
CA LEU A 142 9.98 -11.67 16.92
C LEU A 142 9.48 -12.57 18.05
N PRO A 143 8.74 -13.63 17.71
CA PRO A 143 8.15 -14.49 18.71
C PRO A 143 9.20 -15.34 19.43
N SER A 144 8.87 -15.76 20.64
CA SER A 144 9.60 -16.86 21.28
C SER A 144 9.31 -18.18 20.58
N PHE A 145 10.15 -19.20 20.80
CA PHE A 145 10.01 -20.51 20.19
C PHE A 145 8.67 -21.20 20.32
N ASP A 146 7.99 -21.04 21.46
CA ASP A 146 6.70 -21.71 21.69
C ASP A 146 5.54 -20.94 21.04
N GLN A 147 5.84 -19.78 20.45
CA GLN A 147 4.88 -18.89 19.85
C GLN A 147 5.16 -18.66 18.37
N ALA A 148 4.13 -18.22 17.68
CA ALA A 148 4.25 -17.57 16.39
C ALA A 148 3.62 -16.19 16.47
N LEU A 149 4.29 -15.24 15.83
CA LEU A 149 3.70 -13.95 15.51
C LEU A 149 2.75 -14.18 14.34
N PHE A 150 1.51 -13.72 14.45
CA PHE A 150 0.61 -13.67 13.30
C PHE A 150 0.26 -12.23 12.97
N ILE A 151 0.08 -11.98 11.68
CA ILE A 151 -0.22 -10.69 11.08
C ILE A 151 -1.61 -10.80 10.47
N TYR A 152 -2.50 -9.86 10.77
CA TYR A 152 -3.88 -9.89 10.29
C TYR A 152 -4.34 -8.52 9.82
N ASP A 153 -5.32 -8.53 8.92
CA ASP A 153 -6.09 -7.36 8.53
C ASP A 153 -7.21 -7.13 9.57
N PRO A 154 -7.30 -5.95 10.19
CA PRO A 154 -8.41 -5.65 11.10
C PRO A 154 -9.79 -5.66 10.42
N GLU A 155 -9.88 -5.42 9.10
CA GLU A 155 -11.14 -5.41 8.36
C GLU A 155 -11.74 -6.83 8.23
N ASP A 156 -10.90 -7.86 8.23
CA ASP A 156 -11.32 -9.26 8.24
C ASP A 156 -11.90 -9.73 9.61
N GLY A 157 -11.86 -8.86 10.63
CA GLY A 157 -12.34 -9.11 11.98
C GLY A 157 -11.37 -9.93 12.85
N GLU A 158 -11.62 -9.97 14.17
CA GLU A 158 -10.87 -10.86 15.07
C GLU A 158 -11.20 -12.31 14.73
N THR A 159 -10.26 -13.00 14.08
CA THR A 159 -10.50 -14.39 13.68
C THR A 159 -10.27 -15.34 14.87
N PRO A 160 -11.18 -16.31 15.13
CA PRO A 160 -11.16 -17.14 16.35
C PRO A 160 -9.94 -18.06 16.52
N VAL A 161 -9.03 -18.12 15.53
CA VAL A 161 -7.90 -19.05 15.51
C VAL A 161 -6.64 -18.45 14.88
N GLY A 162 -6.54 -17.12 14.78
CA GLY A 162 -5.41 -16.48 14.14
C GLY A 162 -5.30 -16.88 12.67
N ARG A 163 -6.39 -16.75 11.89
CA ARG A 163 -6.30 -16.62 10.43
C ARG A 163 -5.64 -15.26 10.16
N GLY A 164 -4.33 -15.22 10.35
CA GLY A 164 -3.49 -14.15 9.86
C GLY A 164 -3.23 -14.32 8.37
N VAL A 165 -3.07 -13.20 7.68
CA VAL A 165 -2.53 -13.16 6.32
C VAL A 165 -1.04 -13.51 6.31
N GLY A 166 -0.36 -13.48 7.46
CA GLY A 166 0.92 -14.16 7.60
C GLY A 166 1.37 -14.46 9.01
N TYR A 167 2.46 -15.20 9.10
CA TYR A 167 2.99 -15.81 10.29
C TYR A 167 4.50 -15.76 10.27
N VAL A 168 5.11 -15.55 11.43
CA VAL A 168 6.55 -15.68 11.66
C VAL A 168 6.74 -16.59 12.86
N TRP A 169 7.67 -17.54 12.79
CA TRP A 169 7.97 -18.45 13.90
C TRP A 169 9.45 -18.83 13.92
N GLU A 170 9.98 -19.11 15.11
CA GLU A 170 11.37 -19.56 15.27
C GLU A 170 11.52 -21.01 14.78
N ASP A 171 12.61 -21.29 14.07
CA ASP A 171 12.93 -22.62 13.57
C ASP A 171 13.21 -23.62 14.70
N HIS A 172 12.79 -24.87 14.52
CA HIS A 172 12.94 -25.90 15.55
C HIS A 172 14.37 -26.46 15.66
N GLN A 173 15.20 -26.32 14.62
CA GLN A 173 16.57 -26.86 14.57
C GLN A 173 17.62 -25.77 14.82
N HIS A 174 17.33 -24.54 14.41
CA HIS A 174 18.25 -23.41 14.39
C HIS A 174 17.66 -22.23 15.18
N ARG A 175 17.93 -22.21 16.49
CA ARG A 175 17.52 -21.10 17.37
C ARG A 175 18.07 -19.76 16.86
N GLY A 176 17.24 -18.72 16.91
CA GLY A 176 17.53 -17.40 16.35
C GLY A 176 17.28 -17.27 14.85
N PHE A 177 16.93 -18.36 14.15
CA PHE A 177 16.45 -18.31 12.77
C PHE A 177 14.93 -18.45 12.74
N TYR A 178 14.31 -17.84 11.75
CA TYR A 178 12.86 -17.74 11.66
C TYR A 178 12.35 -18.12 10.29
N HIS A 179 11.22 -18.80 10.27
CA HIS A 179 10.41 -18.93 9.08
C HIS A 179 9.38 -17.82 9.03
N ALA A 180 9.00 -17.46 7.81
CA ALA A 180 7.84 -16.63 7.55
C ALA A 180 6.95 -17.32 6.52
N GLY A 181 5.64 -17.24 6.73
CA GLY A 181 4.61 -17.80 5.86
C GLY A 181 3.46 -16.83 5.70
N MET A 182 2.75 -16.92 4.58
CA MET A 182 1.64 -16.04 4.27
C MET A 182 0.58 -16.75 3.46
N ILE A 183 -0.65 -16.29 3.62
CA ILE A 183 -1.78 -16.66 2.78
C ILE A 183 -2.04 -15.44 1.89
N VAL A 184 -1.98 -15.65 0.58
CA VAL A 184 -2.23 -14.65 -0.45
C VAL A 184 -3.46 -15.08 -1.23
N THR A 185 -4.41 -14.17 -1.39
CA THR A 185 -5.60 -14.42 -2.19
C THR A 185 -5.37 -13.82 -3.58
N ASP A 186 -5.47 -14.65 -4.63
CA ASP A 186 -5.36 -14.18 -6.02
C ASP A 186 -6.66 -13.47 -6.46
N HIS A 187 -6.63 -12.84 -7.64
CA HIS A 187 -7.77 -12.14 -8.24
C HIS A 187 -9.01 -13.03 -8.44
N ASP A 188 -8.80 -14.34 -8.60
CA ASP A 188 -9.88 -15.33 -8.74
C ASP A 188 -10.48 -15.76 -7.39
N GLY A 189 -9.96 -15.24 -6.27
CA GLY A 189 -10.42 -15.57 -4.90
C GLY A 189 -9.82 -16.86 -4.35
N GLU A 190 -8.92 -17.51 -5.10
CA GLU A 190 -8.18 -18.69 -4.64
C GLU A 190 -7.07 -18.27 -3.65
N GLU A 191 -7.00 -18.99 -2.52
CA GLU A 191 -5.97 -18.78 -1.51
C GLU A 191 -4.74 -19.64 -1.81
N GLU A 192 -3.58 -19.02 -1.94
CA GLU A 192 -2.27 -19.68 -2.00
C GLU A 192 -1.49 -19.41 -0.72
N CYS A 193 -0.71 -20.39 -0.26
CA CYS A 193 0.25 -20.20 0.81
C CYS A 193 1.67 -20.07 0.25
N ILE A 194 2.37 -19.02 0.68
CA ILE A 194 3.78 -18.81 0.36
C ILE A 194 4.57 -18.83 1.66
N ALA A 195 5.60 -19.68 1.75
CA ALA A 195 6.47 -19.74 2.93
C ALA A 195 7.95 -19.74 2.55
N SER A 196 8.78 -19.21 3.45
CA SER A 196 10.23 -19.26 3.34
C SER A 196 10.70 -20.72 3.27
N ARG A 197 11.45 -21.08 2.21
CA ARG A 197 12.00 -22.44 2.02
C ARG A 197 13.03 -22.82 3.07
N ARG A 198 13.77 -21.83 3.58
CA ARG A 198 14.83 -22.00 4.58
C ARG A 198 14.59 -21.00 5.71
N PRO A 199 14.95 -21.35 6.95
CA PRO A 199 14.88 -20.41 8.05
C PRO A 199 15.87 -19.27 7.82
N MET A 200 15.47 -18.05 8.16
CA MET A 200 16.17 -16.80 7.88
C MET A 200 16.69 -16.19 9.17
N LEU A 201 17.91 -15.64 9.14
CA LEU A 201 18.33 -14.70 10.17
C LEU A 201 17.49 -13.43 10.03
N PRO A 202 17.04 -12.79 11.13
CA PRO A 202 16.22 -11.59 11.03
C PRO A 202 16.88 -10.44 10.28
N PHE A 203 18.21 -10.34 10.40
CA PHE A 203 19.01 -9.31 9.78
C PHE A 203 20.08 -9.93 8.89
N VAL A 204 20.28 -9.34 7.72
CA VAL A 204 21.34 -9.71 6.79
C VAL A 204 22.13 -8.46 6.45
N ASP A 205 23.44 -8.52 6.61
CA ASP A 205 24.36 -7.50 6.12
C ASP A 205 24.50 -7.64 4.60
N VAL A 206 24.30 -6.54 3.90
CA VAL A 206 24.49 -6.47 2.44
C VAL A 206 25.78 -5.68 2.22
N GLU A 207 26.72 -6.24 1.46
CA GLU A 207 28.01 -5.60 1.23
C GLU A 207 27.83 -4.21 0.61
N GLY A 208 28.34 -3.18 1.30
CA GLY A 208 28.21 -1.78 0.86
C GLY A 208 26.83 -1.15 1.09
N ASP A 209 25.89 -1.84 1.74
CA ASP A 209 24.55 -1.34 2.04
C ASP A 209 24.17 -1.57 3.52
N ARG A 210 23.07 -0.96 3.94
CA ARG A 210 22.53 -1.04 5.30
C ARG A 210 22.01 -2.45 5.57
N PRO A 211 22.10 -2.95 6.83
CA PRO A 211 21.50 -4.22 7.19
C PRO A 211 20.00 -4.21 6.89
N ILE A 212 19.47 -5.29 6.33
CA ILE A 212 18.05 -5.40 5.96
C ILE A 212 17.37 -6.40 6.90
N ASN A 213 16.18 -6.03 7.38
CA ASN A 213 15.26 -6.95 8.04
C ASN A 213 14.61 -7.83 6.98
N ILE A 214 15.20 -8.99 6.72
CA ILE A 214 14.82 -9.85 5.61
C ILE A 214 13.42 -10.46 5.79
N ILE A 215 12.98 -10.63 7.04
CA ILE A 215 11.64 -11.16 7.34
C ILE A 215 10.59 -10.14 6.93
N VAL A 216 10.74 -8.88 7.34
CA VAL A 216 9.82 -7.81 6.93
C VAL A 216 9.87 -7.65 5.41
N HIS A 217 11.07 -7.63 4.80
CA HIS A 217 11.22 -7.52 3.36
C HIS A 217 10.53 -8.66 2.58
N PHE A 218 10.64 -9.90 3.07
CA PHE A 218 9.98 -11.06 2.49
C PHE A 218 8.44 -10.90 2.52
N LEU A 219 7.90 -10.46 3.65
CA LEU A 219 6.46 -10.27 3.83
C LEU A 219 5.92 -9.13 2.97
N THR A 220 6.57 -7.95 2.98
CA THR A 220 6.08 -6.77 2.24
C THR A 220 6.11 -6.94 0.72
N ARG A 221 6.98 -7.81 0.19
CA ARG A 221 7.04 -8.05 -1.27
C ARG A 221 5.85 -8.81 -1.84
N ARG A 222 5.07 -9.46 -0.98
CA ARG A 222 4.08 -10.46 -1.39
C ARG A 222 2.72 -10.27 -0.74
N PHE A 223 2.65 -9.61 0.41
CA PHE A 223 1.38 -9.16 0.96
C PHE A 223 0.74 -8.11 0.05
N THR A 224 -0.56 -8.26 -0.18
CA THR A 224 -1.44 -7.21 -0.70
C THR A 224 -1.81 -6.20 0.39
N LEU A 225 -1.83 -6.64 1.66
CA LEU A 225 -2.08 -5.78 2.82
C LEU A 225 -0.92 -4.79 3.05
N PRO A 226 -1.16 -3.48 2.98
CA PRO A 226 -0.12 -2.48 3.24
C PRO A 226 0.48 -2.61 4.63
N ILE A 227 1.80 -2.41 4.75
CA ILE A 227 2.52 -2.59 6.02
C ILE A 227 2.04 -1.67 7.16
N ALA A 228 1.50 -0.50 6.84
CA ALA A 228 0.89 0.40 7.81
C ALA A 228 -0.36 -0.21 8.50
N ASP A 229 -1.06 -1.10 7.80
CA ASP A 229 -2.31 -1.70 8.23
C ASP A 229 -2.12 -3.00 9.00
N TRP A 230 -0.89 -3.54 8.99
CA TRP A 230 -0.57 -4.76 9.72
C TRP A 230 -0.92 -4.63 11.20
N ARG A 231 -1.67 -5.62 11.69
CA ARG A 231 -1.91 -5.83 13.11
C ARG A 231 -1.26 -7.14 13.52
N PHE A 232 -0.86 -7.19 14.79
CA PHE A 232 -0.02 -8.26 15.31
C PHE A 232 -0.73 -8.94 16.47
N GLY A 233 -0.67 -10.26 16.48
CA GLY A 233 -1.00 -11.06 17.65
C GLY A 233 -0.01 -12.21 17.83
N SER A 234 -0.20 -12.96 18.91
CA SER A 234 0.60 -14.15 19.21
C SER A 234 -0.29 -15.37 19.32
N VAL A 235 0.15 -16.46 18.72
CA VAL A 235 -0.51 -17.78 18.79
C VAL A 235 0.51 -18.85 19.17
N ASP A 236 0.05 -20.04 19.54
CA ASP A 236 0.92 -21.21 19.72
C ASP A 236 1.60 -21.57 18.38
N ARG A 237 2.89 -21.92 18.42
CA ARG A 237 3.67 -22.25 17.22
C ARG A 237 3.04 -23.37 16.38
N GLN A 238 2.30 -24.30 16.97
CA GLN A 238 1.67 -25.38 16.23
C GLN A 238 0.59 -24.88 15.26
N ILE A 239 0.00 -23.71 15.51
CA ILE A 239 -1.08 -23.15 14.71
C ILE A 239 -0.61 -22.83 13.28
N PRO A 240 0.48 -22.07 13.03
CA PRO A 240 0.99 -21.88 11.67
C PRO A 240 1.23 -23.18 10.93
N ILE A 241 1.77 -24.22 11.59
CA ILE A 241 2.00 -25.51 10.93
C ILE A 241 0.66 -26.11 10.47
N ILE A 242 -0.37 -26.06 11.29
CA ILE A 242 -1.71 -26.59 10.94
C ILE A 242 -2.37 -25.74 9.85
N VAL A 243 -2.26 -24.42 9.91
CA VAL A 243 -2.87 -23.50 8.95
C VAL A 243 -2.19 -23.59 7.59
N LEU A 244 -0.86 -23.72 7.56
CA LEU A 244 -0.08 -23.74 6.33
C LEU A 244 0.09 -25.17 5.76
N ALA A 245 -0.02 -26.23 6.58
CA ALA A 245 0.14 -27.63 6.15
C ALA A 245 -0.73 -28.07 4.96
N PRO A 246 -2.02 -27.68 4.85
CA PRO A 246 -2.85 -28.01 3.70
C PRO A 246 -2.26 -27.54 2.36
N PHE A 247 -1.50 -26.45 2.39
CA PHE A 247 -0.92 -25.82 1.21
C PHE A 247 0.53 -26.26 0.95
N ILE A 248 1.25 -26.73 1.97
CA ILE A 248 2.64 -27.20 1.86
C ILE A 248 2.73 -28.61 1.23
N ASN A 249 1.65 -29.41 1.25
CA ASN A 249 1.62 -30.78 0.71
C ASN A 249 1.23 -30.90 -0.78
N GLY A 250 1.02 -29.78 -1.48
CA GLY A 250 0.81 -29.76 -2.92
C GLY A 250 2.07 -29.30 -3.64
N ASN A 251 2.42 -29.94 -4.75
CA ASN A 251 3.50 -29.55 -5.67
C ASN A 251 3.29 -28.17 -6.35
N THR A 252 2.49 -27.28 -5.77
CA THR A 252 2.27 -25.89 -6.18
C THR A 252 3.35 -25.00 -5.56
N PHE A 253 4.60 -25.27 -5.91
CA PHE A 253 5.65 -24.26 -5.83
C PHE A 253 5.75 -23.64 -7.23
N ARG A 254 4.91 -22.65 -7.53
CA ARG A 254 5.08 -21.89 -8.77
C ARG A 254 6.02 -20.72 -8.50
N GLU A 255 7.16 -20.80 -9.16
CA GLU A 255 8.14 -19.72 -9.22
C GLU A 255 7.45 -18.50 -9.82
N GLY A 256 7.23 -17.46 -9.01
CA GLY A 256 6.92 -16.12 -9.52
C GLY A 256 8.14 -15.63 -10.28
N ALA A 257 8.21 -15.96 -11.57
CA ALA A 257 9.20 -15.44 -12.49
C ALA A 257 9.08 -13.91 -12.51
N ALA A 258 10.24 -13.26 -12.48
CA ALA A 258 10.37 -11.81 -12.57
C ALA A 258 9.61 -11.25 -13.78
N ALA A 259 8.85 -10.19 -13.53
CA ALA A 259 8.48 -9.16 -14.50
C ALA A 259 8.62 -7.81 -13.80
#